data_AF-A0A814QH77-F1
#
_entry.id   AF-A0A814QH77-F1
#
_cell.length_a   1.000
_cell.length_b   1.000
_cell.length_c   1.000
_cell.angle_alpha   90.00
_cell.angle_beta   90.00
_cell.angle_gamma   90.00
#
_symmetry.space_group_name_H-M   'P 1'
#
loop_
_entity.id
_entity.type
_entity.pdbx_description
1 polymer ?
#
loop_
_entity_poly.entity_id
_entity_poly.type
_entity_poly.pdbx_seq_one_letter_code
_entity_poly.pdbx_strand_id
1 'polypeptide(L)'
;MNILLSHMPKLKRLEIENDHVNYYLDSFFTFSKLRKIKLFWLRQSMRPDYFERLLAITPIIKFIYLGIYCTRLDKSLFQKFIYYWWPDSVKIPFIKIFIRCRELARTNNNNEKIMFDKYCRQILSIMNTQTNTYFKVKWIEEDSKMHRIQMIIHNIGLYLDFR
;
A
#
# COMPACT_ATOMS: atom_id res chain seq x y z
N MET A 1 -10.15 20.70 1.58
CA MET A 1 -9.00 20.03 0.95
C MET A 1 -9.18 19.86 -0.57
N ASN A 2 -10.29 19.26 -1.05
CA ASN A 2 -10.52 19.03 -2.49
C ASN A 2 -10.48 20.31 -3.34
N ILE A 3 -11.08 21.40 -2.85
CA ILE A 3 -11.00 22.73 -3.47
C ILE A 3 -9.56 23.27 -3.50
N LEU A 4 -8.77 22.99 -2.47
CA LEU A 4 -7.40 23.50 -2.36
C LEU A 4 -6.45 22.73 -3.30
N LEU A 5 -6.65 21.42 -3.41
CA LEU A 5 -5.89 20.56 -4.32
C LEU A 5 -6.24 20.78 -5.79
N SER A 6 -7.49 21.12 -6.12
CA SER A 6 -7.90 21.44 -7.51
C SER A 6 -7.21 22.69 -8.06
N HIS A 7 -6.72 23.58 -7.20
CA HIS A 7 -5.98 24.78 -7.57
C HIS A 7 -4.47 24.53 -7.70
N MET A 8 -4.01 23.29 -7.58
CA MET A 8 -2.59 22.91 -7.67
C MET A 8 -2.32 21.96 -8.86
N PRO A 9 -2.59 22.35 -10.12
CA PRO A 9 -2.47 21.46 -11.29
C PRO A 9 -1.03 21.01 -11.58
N LYS A 10 -0.04 21.74 -11.06
CA LYS A 10 1.39 21.42 -11.19
C LYS A 10 1.93 20.58 -10.03
N LEU A 11 1.08 20.12 -9.10
CA LEU A 11 1.49 19.34 -7.94
C LEU A 11 2.19 18.04 -8.37
N LYS A 12 3.46 17.90 -7.99
CA LYS A 12 4.28 16.71 -8.31
C LYS A 12 4.38 15.72 -7.16
N ARG A 13 4.16 16.19 -5.93
CA ARG A 13 4.30 15.43 -4.68
C ARG A 13 3.16 15.80 -3.75
N LEU A 14 2.53 14.80 -3.14
CA LEU A 14 1.45 14.97 -2.19
C LEU A 14 1.68 14.05 -1.01
N GLU A 15 1.61 14.61 0.19
CA GLU A 15 1.66 13.87 1.44
C GLU A 15 0.39 14.20 2.23
N ILE A 16 -0.35 13.16 2.59
CA ILE A 16 -1.57 13.26 3.37
C ILE A 16 -1.45 12.29 4.53
N GLU A 17 -1.53 12.84 5.73
CA GLU A 17 -1.73 12.09 6.96
C GLU A 17 -3.12 12.44 7.48
N ASN A 18 -4.05 11.48 7.41
CA ASN A 18 -5.41 11.72 7.83
C ASN A 18 -6.15 10.40 8.17
N ASP A 19 -7.11 10.48 9.09
CA ASP A 19 -8.06 9.40 9.38
C ASP A 19 -8.98 9.09 8.18
N HIS A 20 -9.15 10.06 7.28
CA HIS A 20 -10.20 10.11 6.26
C HIS A 20 -9.66 10.36 4.85
N VAL A 21 -8.54 9.71 4.49
CA VAL A 21 -7.89 9.85 3.17
C VAL A 21 -8.85 9.63 1.99
N ASN A 22 -9.86 8.77 2.19
CA ASN A 22 -10.90 8.43 1.21
C ASN A 22 -11.69 9.64 0.71
N TYR A 23 -12.00 10.62 1.56
CA TYR A 23 -12.76 11.81 1.16
C TYR A 23 -12.00 12.70 0.16
N TYR A 24 -10.68 12.51 0.04
CA TYR A 24 -9.86 13.22 -0.93
C TYR A 24 -9.81 12.52 -2.29
N LEU A 25 -10.16 11.23 -2.34
CA LEU A 25 -10.14 10.43 -3.56
C LEU A 25 -11.45 10.53 -4.35
N ASP A 26 -12.55 10.91 -3.71
CA ASP A 26 -13.86 11.13 -4.34
C ASP A 26 -13.98 12.49 -5.05
N SER A 27 -12.86 13.06 -5.48
CA SER A 27 -12.79 14.38 -6.10
C SER A 27 -12.87 14.25 -7.63
N PHE A 28 -13.61 15.14 -8.31
CA PHE A 28 -13.73 15.18 -9.78
C PHE A 28 -12.44 15.60 -10.52
N PHE A 29 -11.30 15.63 -9.83
CA PHE A 29 -10.08 16.26 -10.32
C PHE A 29 -8.98 15.20 -10.55
N THR A 30 -8.36 15.23 -11.73
CA THR A 30 -7.23 14.37 -12.06
C THR A 30 -5.90 15.10 -11.79
N PHE A 31 -5.05 14.51 -10.96
CA PHE A 31 -3.70 14.97 -10.68
C PHE A 31 -2.71 14.54 -11.78
N SER A 32 -2.86 15.12 -12.97
CA SER A 32 -2.09 14.75 -14.17
C SER A 32 -0.58 14.92 -14.08
N LYS A 33 -0.06 15.68 -13.09
CA LYS A 33 1.37 15.89 -12.86
C LYS A 33 1.90 15.19 -11.61
N LEU A 34 1.05 14.54 -10.83
CA LEU A 34 1.43 13.94 -9.56
C LEU A 34 2.22 12.64 -9.79
N ARG A 35 3.46 12.63 -9.29
CA ARG A 35 4.39 11.50 -9.48
C ARG A 35 4.66 10.73 -8.20
N LYS A 36 4.50 11.37 -7.04
CA LYS A 36 4.73 10.75 -5.73
C LYS A 36 3.58 11.07 -4.80
N ILE A 37 3.04 10.03 -4.17
CA ILE A 37 2.03 10.18 -3.12
C ILE A 37 2.44 9.41 -1.88
N LYS A 38 2.22 10.02 -0.71
CA LYS A 38 2.44 9.44 0.60
C LYS A 38 1.16 9.57 1.41
N LEU A 39 0.53 8.44 1.68
CA LEU A 39 -0.74 8.36 2.39
C LEU A 39 -0.52 7.60 3.69
N PHE A 40 -0.90 8.22 4.81
CA PHE A 40 -0.96 7.55 6.11
C PHE A 40 -2.40 7.39 6.55
N TRP A 41 -2.83 6.14 6.68
CA TRP A 41 -4.17 5.75 7.07
C TRP A 41 -4.23 5.39 8.54
N LEU A 42 -4.78 6.29 9.34
CA LEU A 42 -4.79 6.14 10.79
C LEU A 42 -5.94 5.26 11.33
N ARG A 43 -6.93 4.88 10.48
CA ARG A 43 -8.08 4.02 10.86
C ARG A 43 -8.34 2.84 9.92
N GLN A 44 -9.10 1.86 10.41
CA GLN A 44 -9.34 0.51 9.85
C GLN A 44 -10.23 0.42 8.59
N SER A 45 -10.74 1.53 8.05
CA SER A 45 -11.79 1.49 7.04
C SER A 45 -11.26 1.39 5.61
N MET A 46 -10.20 0.62 5.36
CA MET A 46 -9.70 0.47 3.99
C MET A 46 -10.61 -0.48 3.20
N ARG A 47 -11.25 0.05 2.16
CA ARG A 47 -11.99 -0.72 1.18
C ARG A 47 -11.13 -0.89 -0.07
N PRO A 48 -11.20 -2.04 -0.76
CA PRO A 48 -10.29 -2.32 -1.86
C PRO A 48 -10.45 -1.38 -3.06
N ASP A 49 -11.65 -0.86 -3.29
CA ASP A 49 -12.01 0.06 -4.37
C ASP A 49 -11.29 1.42 -4.30
N TYR A 50 -10.67 1.76 -3.16
CA TYR A 50 -9.92 3.01 -3.04
C TYR A 50 -8.65 3.06 -3.88
N PHE A 51 -8.02 1.91 -4.16
CA PHE A 51 -6.80 1.89 -4.94
C PHE A 51 -7.08 2.17 -6.41
N GLU A 52 -8.13 1.56 -6.96
CA GLU A 52 -8.61 1.84 -8.31
C GLU A 52 -8.96 3.32 -8.49
N ARG A 53 -9.68 3.92 -7.52
CA ARG A 53 -9.99 5.37 -7.54
C ARG A 53 -8.73 6.23 -7.47
N LEU A 54 -7.79 5.89 -6.59
CA LEU A 54 -6.51 6.61 -6.49
C LEU A 54 -5.78 6.60 -7.83
N LEU A 55 -5.69 5.44 -8.49
CA LEU A 55 -5.03 5.33 -9.78
C LEU A 55 -5.75 6.10 -10.88
N ALA A 56 -7.08 6.09 -10.89
CA ALA A 56 -7.87 6.86 -11.83
C ALA A 56 -7.57 8.37 -11.74
N ILE A 57 -7.40 8.91 -10.52
CA ILE A 57 -7.08 10.32 -10.33
C ILE A 57 -5.58 10.62 -10.39
N THR A 58 -4.69 9.62 -10.40
CA THR A 58 -3.23 9.78 -10.49
C THR A 58 -2.62 8.94 -11.63
N PRO A 59 -2.92 9.24 -12.90
CA PRO A 59 -2.63 8.35 -14.03
C PRO A 59 -1.13 8.14 -14.33
N ILE A 60 -0.25 9.04 -13.84
CA ILE A 60 1.19 8.97 -14.07
C ILE A 60 1.99 8.70 -12.78
N ILE A 61 1.32 8.16 -11.76
CA ILE A 61 1.94 7.94 -10.46
C ILE A 61 3.14 7.00 -10.60
N LYS A 62 4.30 7.42 -10.09
CA LYS A 62 5.54 6.63 -10.13
C LYS A 62 5.89 5.99 -8.79
N PHE A 63 5.39 6.59 -7.71
CA PHE A 63 5.72 6.20 -6.35
C PHE A 63 4.48 6.32 -5.46
N ILE A 64 4.18 5.23 -4.76
CA ILE A 64 3.17 5.22 -3.69
C ILE A 64 3.84 4.80 -2.38
N TYR A 65 3.63 5.59 -1.33
CA TYR A 65 3.83 5.16 0.05
C TYR A 65 2.49 5.05 0.76
N LEU A 66 2.25 3.92 1.42
CA LEU A 66 1.03 3.63 2.16
C LEU A 66 1.37 3.21 3.58
N GLY A 67 0.97 4.00 4.56
CA GLY A 67 0.97 3.62 5.97
C GLY A 67 -0.40 3.08 6.36
N ILE A 68 -0.48 1.87 6.90
CA ILE A 68 -1.71 1.21 7.34
C ILE A 68 -1.59 0.93 8.83
N TYR A 69 -2.56 1.40 9.59
CA TYR A 69 -2.65 1.18 11.02
C TYR A 69 -3.89 0.34 11.32
N CYS A 70 -3.71 -0.87 11.84
CA CYS A 70 -4.82 -1.74 12.25
C CYS A 70 -4.64 -2.19 13.69
N THR A 71 -5.72 -2.50 14.42
CA THR A 71 -5.55 -3.14 15.73
C THR A 71 -5.05 -4.56 15.54
N ARG A 72 -5.61 -5.29 14.58
CA ARG A 72 -5.32 -6.70 14.34
C ARG A 72 -4.93 -6.94 12.89
N LEU A 73 -3.86 -7.69 12.68
CA LEU A 73 -3.45 -8.13 11.35
C LEU A 73 -3.98 -9.53 11.07
N ASP A 74 -4.76 -9.67 9.99
CA ASP A 74 -5.36 -10.94 9.59
C ASP A 74 -5.10 -11.27 8.11
N LYS A 75 -5.40 -12.52 7.75
CA LYS A 75 -5.27 -13.06 6.40
C LYS A 75 -6.12 -12.30 5.37
N SER A 76 -7.29 -11.81 5.78
CA SER A 76 -8.26 -11.18 4.88
C SER A 76 -7.73 -9.85 4.32
N LEU A 77 -6.94 -9.11 5.11
CA LEU A 77 -6.31 -7.87 4.66
C LEU A 77 -5.36 -8.12 3.48
N PHE A 78 -4.49 -9.14 3.60
CA PHE A 78 -3.55 -9.49 2.54
C PHE A 78 -4.25 -10.07 1.32
N GLN A 79 -5.28 -10.90 1.51
CA GLN A 79 -6.10 -11.37 0.40
C GLN A 79 -6.71 -10.20 -0.37
N LYS A 80 -7.25 -9.18 0.33
CA LYS A 80 -7.78 -7.99 -0.33
C LYS A 80 -6.69 -7.22 -1.10
N PHE A 81 -5.48 -7.08 -0.54
CA PHE A 81 -4.35 -6.50 -1.28
C PHE A 81 -4.04 -7.29 -2.56
N ILE A 82 -4.02 -8.61 -2.51
CA ILE A 82 -3.71 -9.43 -3.68
C ILE A 82 -4.83 -9.34 -4.72
N TYR A 83 -6.08 -9.54 -4.31
CA TYR A 83 -7.16 -9.68 -5.27
C TYR A 83 -7.53 -8.35 -5.94
N TYR A 84 -7.51 -7.26 -5.19
CA TYR A 84 -8.01 -5.97 -5.68
C TYR A 84 -6.92 -4.98 -6.00
N TRP A 85 -5.79 -4.99 -5.29
CA TRP A 85 -4.75 -3.97 -5.47
C TRP A 85 -3.65 -4.46 -6.40
N TRP A 86 -3.31 -5.74 -6.29
CA TRP A 86 -2.16 -6.29 -6.98
C TRP A 86 -2.22 -6.16 -8.50
N PRO A 87 -3.36 -6.46 -9.18
CA PRO A 87 -3.42 -6.37 -10.64
C PRO A 87 -3.06 -4.99 -11.18
N ASP A 88 -3.46 -3.93 -10.48
CA ASP A 88 -3.16 -2.55 -10.90
C ASP A 88 -1.83 -2.01 -10.37
N SER A 89 -1.33 -2.58 -9.29
CA SER A 89 -0.06 -2.18 -8.67
C SER A 89 1.15 -2.37 -9.60
N VAL A 90 1.05 -3.30 -10.57
CA VAL A 90 2.06 -3.59 -11.59
C VAL A 90 2.40 -2.36 -12.44
N LYS A 91 1.43 -1.44 -12.60
CA LYS A 91 1.58 -0.19 -13.36
C LYS A 91 2.45 0.85 -12.64
N ILE A 92 2.79 0.62 -11.37
CA ILE A 92 3.48 1.59 -10.52
C ILE A 92 4.92 1.13 -10.31
N PRO A 93 5.93 1.89 -10.76
CA PRO A 93 7.33 1.51 -10.63
C PRO A 93 7.77 1.17 -9.21
N PHE A 94 7.30 1.95 -8.23
CA PHE A 94 7.70 1.80 -6.84
C PHE A 94 6.50 1.90 -5.89
N ILE A 95 6.34 0.89 -5.04
CA ILE A 95 5.35 0.90 -3.96
C ILE A 95 6.04 0.53 -2.65
N LYS A 96 5.80 1.34 -1.62
CA LYS A 96 6.19 1.04 -0.24
C LYS A 96 4.96 1.00 0.65
N ILE A 97 4.75 -0.14 1.28
CA ILE A 97 3.68 -0.35 2.23
C ILE A 97 4.29 -0.51 3.61
N PHE A 98 3.78 0.24 4.56
CA PHE A 98 4.12 0.15 5.97
C PHE A 98 2.86 -0.24 6.72
N ILE A 99 2.89 -1.36 7.42
CA ILE A 99 1.78 -1.84 8.23
C ILE A 99 2.21 -1.81 9.68
N ARG A 100 1.38 -1.20 10.54
CA ARG A 100 1.56 -1.18 11.98
C ARG A 100 0.33 -1.78 12.63
N CYS A 101 0.52 -2.81 13.45
CA CYS A 101 -0.57 -3.45 14.18
C CYS A 101 -0.26 -3.70 15.65
N ARG A 102 -1.30 -3.64 16.50
CA ARG A 102 -1.18 -3.90 17.95
C ARG A 102 -1.24 -5.39 18.28
N GLU A 103 -1.98 -6.16 17.49
CA GLU A 103 -2.21 -7.58 17.69
C GLU A 103 -2.08 -8.33 16.36
N LEU A 104 -1.69 -9.60 16.45
CA LEU A 104 -1.93 -10.60 15.41
C LEU A 104 -3.25 -11.31 15.73
N ALA A 105 -3.99 -11.77 14.72
CA ALA A 105 -5.32 -12.33 14.95
C ALA A 105 -5.32 -13.63 15.77
N ARG A 106 -5.63 -13.51 17.07
CA ARG A 106 -5.97 -14.57 18.06
C ARG A 106 -5.50 -15.99 17.68
N THR A 107 -4.31 -16.36 18.14
CA THR A 107 -4.00 -17.73 18.58
C THR A 107 -3.00 -17.70 19.74
N ASN A 108 -3.31 -18.34 20.86
CA ASN A 108 -2.58 -18.21 22.12
C ASN A 108 -1.14 -18.83 22.16
N ASN A 109 -0.33 -18.79 21.08
CA ASN A 109 0.95 -19.53 21.01
C ASN A 109 2.12 -18.81 20.31
N ASN A 110 3.35 -19.05 20.80
CA ASN A 110 4.63 -18.51 20.30
C ASN A 110 4.97 -18.77 18.81
N ASN A 111 4.17 -19.55 18.08
CA ASN A 111 4.39 -19.87 16.66
C ASN A 111 3.77 -18.86 15.66
N GLU A 112 3.12 -17.79 16.14
CA GLU A 112 2.38 -16.84 15.31
C GLU A 112 3.27 -16.08 14.32
N LYS A 113 4.40 -15.55 14.76
CA LYS A 113 5.32 -14.81 13.89
C LYS A 113 5.82 -15.70 12.74
N ILE A 114 6.08 -16.98 13.02
CA ILE A 114 6.54 -17.96 12.02
C ILE A 114 5.41 -18.31 11.04
N MET A 115 4.19 -18.56 11.53
CA MET A 115 3.03 -18.83 10.66
C MET A 115 2.68 -17.62 9.80
N PHE A 116 2.74 -16.42 10.36
CA PHE A 116 2.48 -15.19 9.63
C PHE A 116 3.56 -14.90 8.60
N ASP A 117 4.84 -15.11 8.94
CA ASP A 117 5.95 -15.01 7.99
C ASP A 117 5.79 -16.02 6.84
N LYS A 118 5.40 -17.26 7.15
CA LYS A 118 5.10 -18.29 6.14
C LYS A 118 3.94 -17.86 5.24
N TYR A 119 2.88 -17.27 5.81
CA TYR A 119 1.77 -16.75 5.04
C TYR A 119 2.17 -15.58 4.14
N CYS A 120 2.91 -14.59 4.67
CA CYS A 120 3.46 -13.50 3.87
C CYS A 120 4.34 -14.03 2.73
N ARG A 121 5.23 -14.99 2.99
CA ARG A 121 6.06 -15.63 1.95
C ARG A 121 5.24 -16.35 0.89
N GLN A 122 4.17 -17.05 1.28
CA GLN A 122 3.26 -17.69 0.33
C GLN A 122 2.57 -16.67 -0.56
N ILE A 123 2.05 -15.59 0.03
CA ILE A 123 1.45 -14.48 -0.71
C ILE A 123 2.46 -13.84 -1.68
N LEU A 124 3.67 -13.56 -1.21
CA LEU A 124 4.73 -12.98 -2.04
C LEU A 124 5.13 -13.91 -3.19
N SER A 125 5.16 -15.23 -2.95
CA SER A 125 5.42 -16.21 -3.99
C SER A 125 4.34 -16.20 -5.07
N ILE A 126 3.06 -16.09 -4.69
CA ILE A 126 1.93 -15.98 -5.64
C ILE A 126 2.03 -14.68 -6.45
N MET A 127 2.48 -13.58 -5.84
CA MET A 127 2.64 -12.30 -6.54
C MET A 127 3.82 -12.31 -7.53
N ASN A 128 4.92 -12.98 -7.17
CA ASN A 128 6.10 -13.14 -8.03
C ASN A 128 5.85 -14.02 -9.26
N THR A 129 5.02 -15.06 -9.14
CA THR A 129 4.71 -15.91 -10.32
C THR A 129 3.88 -15.18 -11.36
N GLN A 130 3.23 -14.08 -10.99
CA GLN A 130 2.35 -13.32 -11.88
C GLN A 130 3.08 -12.17 -12.60
N THR A 131 4.25 -11.70 -12.13
CA THR A 131 4.91 -10.50 -12.66
C THR A 131 6.42 -10.47 -12.45
N ASN A 132 7.16 -9.79 -13.34
CA ASN A 132 8.61 -9.61 -13.27
C ASN A 132 8.98 -8.49 -12.26
N THR A 133 8.75 -8.77 -10.98
CA THR A 133 8.74 -7.79 -9.89
C THR A 133 9.71 -8.20 -8.78
N TYR A 134 10.49 -7.24 -8.28
CA TYR A 134 11.31 -7.46 -7.09
C TYR A 134 10.55 -7.04 -5.83
N PHE A 135 10.59 -7.90 -4.82
CA PHE A 135 9.92 -7.68 -3.55
C PHE A 135 10.85 -7.89 -2.36
N LYS A 136 10.70 -7.02 -1.37
CA LYS A 136 11.36 -7.16 -0.08
C LYS A 136 10.37 -6.90 1.05
N VAL A 137 10.17 -7.90 1.90
CA VAL A 137 9.44 -7.74 3.16
C VAL A 137 10.42 -7.76 4.32
N LYS A 138 10.31 -6.76 5.18
CA LYS A 138 11.11 -6.62 6.39
C LYS A 138 10.18 -6.47 7.58
N TRP A 139 10.34 -7.36 8.55
CA TRP A 139 9.82 -7.15 9.90
C TRP A 139 10.68 -6.10 10.60
N ILE A 140 10.02 -5.09 11.16
CA ILE A 140 10.64 -4.10 12.01
C ILE A 140 10.15 -4.40 13.42
N GLU A 141 10.95 -5.15 14.18
CA GLU A 141 10.67 -5.39 15.59
C GLU A 141 11.24 -4.23 16.41
N GLU A 142 10.36 -3.51 17.09
CA GLU A 142 10.73 -2.51 18.09
C GLU A 142 10.07 -2.78 19.45
N ASP A 143 8.96 -3.53 19.52
CA ASP A 143 8.20 -3.75 20.76
C ASP A 143 7.33 -5.03 20.70
N SER A 144 7.30 -5.79 21.80
CA SER A 144 6.46 -6.98 22.02
C SER A 144 4.95 -6.76 21.77
N LYS A 145 4.46 -5.52 21.89
CA LYS A 145 3.04 -5.17 21.73
C LYS A 145 2.72 -4.52 20.39
N MET A 146 3.73 -4.29 19.55
CA MET A 146 3.57 -3.52 18.32
C MET A 146 4.37 -4.17 17.20
N HIS A 147 3.66 -4.79 16.26
CA HIS A 147 4.28 -5.35 15.08
C HIS A 147 4.30 -4.33 13.96
N ARG A 148 5.45 -4.24 13.28
CA ARG A 148 5.61 -3.40 12.09
C ARG A 148 6.15 -4.23 10.95
N ILE A 149 5.51 -4.09 9.80
CA ILE A 149 5.88 -4.75 8.56
C ILE A 149 6.15 -3.68 7.52
N GLN A 150 7.29 -3.76 6.87
CA GLN A 150 7.59 -2.96 5.70
C GLN A 150 7.65 -3.86 4.48
N MET A 151 6.86 -3.55 3.47
CA MET A 151 6.91 -4.18 2.17
C MET A 151 7.40 -3.15 1.15
N ILE A 152 8.40 -3.53 0.37
CA ILE A 152 8.95 -2.73 -0.72
C ILE A 152 8.78 -3.53 -2.01
N ILE A 153 8.24 -2.88 -3.02
CA ILE A 153 7.89 -3.47 -4.31
C ILE A 153 8.52 -2.62 -5.40
N HIS A 154 9.32 -3.25 -6.26
CA HIS A 154 9.93 -2.65 -7.43
C HIS A 154 9.50 -3.41 -8.68
N ASN A 155 8.69 -2.77 -9.52
CA ASN A 155 8.29 -3.35 -10.81
C ASN A 155 9.40 -3.09 -11.85
N ILE A 156 10.27 -4.09 -12.03
CA ILE A 156 11.49 -3.98 -12.86
C ILE A 156 11.13 -3.85 -14.35
N GLY A 157 10.03 -4.47 -14.80
CA GLY A 157 9.57 -4.37 -16.19
C GLY A 157 9.29 -2.94 -16.69
N LEU A 158 8.98 -2.00 -15.79
CA LEU A 158 8.78 -0.57 -16.12
C LEU A 158 10.09 0.23 -16.21
N TYR A 159 11.19 -0.33 -15.71
CA TYR A 159 12.50 0.32 -15.76
C TYR A 159 13.29 -0.03 -17.02
N LEU A 160 12.87 -1.03 -17.81
CA LEU A 160 13.54 -1.38 -19.06
C LEU A 160 12.98 -0.62 -20.28
N ASP A 161 11.94 0.20 -20.10
CA ASP A 161 11.40 1.08 -21.13
C ASP A 161 12.18 2.42 -21.13
N PHE A 162 13.48 2.33 -21.41
CA PHE A 162 14.33 3.48 -21.70
C PHE A 162 14.29 3.76 -23.21
N ARG A 163 13.42 4.67 -23.61
CA ARG A 163 13.68 5.57 -24.74
C ARG A 163 14.13 6.91 -24.21
#